data_AF-A0A7S0G5Q8-F1
#
_entry.id   AF-A0A7S0G5Q8-F1
#
_cell.length_a   1.000
_cell.length_b   1.000
_cell.length_c   1.000
_cell.angle_alpha   90.00
_cell.angle_beta   90.00
_cell.angle_gamma   90.00
#
_symmetry.space_group_name_H-M   'P 1'
#
loop_
_entity.id
_entity.type
_entity.pdbx_description
1 polymer ?
#
loop_
_entity_poly.entity_id
_entity_poly.type
_entity_poly.pdbx_seq_one_letter_code
_entity_poly.pdbx_strand_id
1 'polypeptide(L)'
;SWPRSPKEELSGISKVWKDFTSTRLGKAMFPKERPPDSAYWAAKKRHNIVVFARLRSKRNGHVVCVANYHMPCAYMQQGLMVIHLSLVVKQVQKLCGEDPLVFCAP
;
A
#
# COMPACT_ATOMS: atom_id res chain seq x y z
N SER A 1 3.43 -14.17 -11.46
CA SER A 1 3.61 -15.49 -12.08
C SER A 1 4.88 -15.47 -12.93
N TRP A 2 5.60 -16.59 -12.93
CA TRP A 2 6.82 -16.88 -13.69
C TRP A 2 6.55 -18.18 -14.48
N PRO A 3 7.05 -18.37 -15.72
CA PRO A 3 7.91 -17.49 -16.51
C PRO A 3 7.15 -16.36 -17.23
N ARG A 4 7.87 -15.31 -17.67
CA ARG A 4 7.29 -14.21 -18.46
C ARG A 4 7.16 -14.64 -19.92
N SER A 5 6.07 -14.27 -20.57
CA SER A 5 5.91 -14.45 -22.02
C SER A 5 7.02 -13.70 -22.79
N PRO A 6 7.44 -14.22 -23.96
CA PRO A 6 8.38 -13.53 -24.84
C PRO A 6 7.86 -12.12 -25.18
N LYS A 7 8.77 -11.14 -25.26
CA LYS A 7 8.39 -9.79 -25.71
C LYS A 7 7.95 -9.88 -27.17
N GLU A 8 6.68 -9.63 -27.45
CA GLU A 8 6.19 -9.54 -28.83
C GLU A 8 7.01 -8.50 -29.60
N GLU A 9 7.55 -8.92 -30.74
CA GLU A 9 8.28 -8.05 -31.64
C GLU A 9 7.28 -7.11 -32.34
N LEU A 10 7.32 -5.85 -31.96
CA LEU A 10 6.37 -4.83 -32.41
C LEU A 10 6.61 -4.54 -33.89
N SER A 11 5.58 -4.72 -34.72
CA SER A 11 5.61 -4.38 -36.15
C SER A 11 6.01 -2.90 -36.34
N GLY A 12 6.68 -2.59 -37.46
CA GLY A 12 7.27 -1.27 -37.71
C GLY A 12 6.33 -0.08 -37.45
N ILE A 13 5.06 -0.21 -37.81
CA ILE A 13 4.04 0.83 -37.57
C ILE A 13 3.78 1.00 -36.06
N SER A 14 3.60 -0.09 -35.32
CA SER A 14 3.37 -0.05 -33.87
C SER A 14 4.58 0.49 -33.08
N LYS A 15 5.80 0.27 -33.60
CA LYS A 15 7.04 0.81 -33.05
C LYS A 15 7.13 2.32 -33.28
N VAL A 16 6.86 2.80 -34.49
CA VAL A 16 6.81 4.23 -34.82
C VAL A 16 5.76 4.98 -33.98
N TRP A 17 4.60 4.36 -33.73
CA TRP A 17 3.58 4.94 -32.86
C TRP A 17 4.01 4.99 -31.38
N LYS A 18 4.68 3.96 -30.87
CA LYS A 18 5.25 3.97 -29.52
C LYS A 18 6.34 5.03 -29.38
N ASP A 19 7.20 5.16 -30.39
CA ASP A 19 8.26 6.15 -30.40
C ASP A 19 7.68 7.56 -30.45
N PHE A 20 6.67 7.82 -31.30
CA PHE A 20 5.98 9.10 -31.37
C PHE A 20 5.29 9.46 -30.06
N THR A 21 4.51 8.56 -29.46
CA THR A 21 3.84 8.80 -28.17
C THR A 21 4.81 8.95 -26.99
N SER A 22 6.06 8.49 -27.14
CA SER A 22 7.12 8.68 -26.14
C SER A 22 7.80 10.05 -26.20
N THR A 23 7.73 10.75 -27.35
CA THR A 23 8.30 12.10 -27.53
C THR A 23 7.58 13.16 -26.68
N ARG A 24 8.21 14.33 -26.51
CA ARG A 24 7.58 15.47 -25.82
C ARG A 24 6.29 15.93 -26.50
N LEU A 25 6.27 15.95 -27.83
CA LEU A 25 5.10 16.35 -28.62
C LEU A 25 3.97 15.32 -28.49
N GLY A 26 4.30 14.03 -28.57
CA GLY A 26 3.32 12.95 -28.38
C GLY A 26 2.72 12.92 -26.97
N LYS A 27 3.53 13.16 -25.93
CA LYS A 27 3.04 13.26 -24.54
C LYS A 27 2.15 14.48 -24.30
N ALA A 28 2.37 15.57 -25.02
CA ALA A 28 1.54 16.77 -24.93
C ALA A 28 0.19 16.59 -25.65
N MET A 29 0.18 15.91 -26.81
CA MET A 29 -1.04 15.61 -27.57
C MET A 29 -1.90 14.52 -26.93
N PHE A 30 -1.26 13.53 -26.30
CA PHE A 30 -1.92 12.41 -25.63
C PHE A 30 -1.48 12.37 -24.16
N PRO A 31 -1.96 13.32 -23.33
CA PRO A 31 -1.66 13.30 -21.91
C PRO A 31 -2.21 11.99 -21.33
N LYS A 32 -1.32 11.19 -20.74
CA LYS A 32 -1.74 9.99 -20.03
C LYS A 32 -2.61 10.43 -18.86
N GLU A 33 -3.91 10.17 -18.95
CA GLU A 33 -4.83 10.38 -17.83
C GLU A 33 -4.25 9.67 -16.61
N ARG A 34 -3.87 10.46 -15.61
CA ARG A 34 -3.63 9.89 -14.29
C ARG A 34 -5.01 9.54 -13.76
N PRO A 35 -5.25 8.32 -13.26
CA PRO A 35 -6.48 8.09 -12.51
C PRO A 35 -6.58 9.20 -11.46
N PRO A 36 -7.78 9.73 -11.19
CA PRO A 36 -7.97 10.76 -10.18
C PRO A 36 -7.24 10.34 -8.91
N ASP A 37 -6.59 11.28 -8.21
CA ASP A 37 -5.74 11.04 -7.02
C ASP A 37 -6.52 10.29 -5.94
N SER A 38 -6.70 8.99 -6.15
CA SER A 38 -7.57 8.17 -5.35
C SER A 38 -6.77 7.77 -4.12
N ALA A 39 -7.43 7.83 -2.97
CA ALA A 39 -6.88 7.37 -1.72
C ALA A 39 -6.22 5.98 -1.85
N TYR A 40 -6.79 5.11 -2.68
CA TYR A 40 -6.25 3.79 -2.98
C TYR A 40 -4.86 3.82 -3.63
N TRP A 41 -4.69 4.56 -4.73
CA TRP A 41 -3.39 4.60 -5.43
C TRP A 41 -2.32 5.29 -4.59
N ALA A 42 -2.71 6.29 -3.81
CA ALA A 42 -1.82 6.96 -2.88
C ALA A 42 -1.41 6.05 -1.70
N ALA A 43 -2.35 5.27 -1.14
CA ALA A 43 -2.06 4.27 -0.12
C ALA A 43 -1.13 3.16 -0.63
N LYS A 44 -1.38 2.64 -1.84
CA LYS A 44 -0.59 1.56 -2.44
C LYS A 44 0.89 1.89 -2.61
N LYS A 45 1.23 3.16 -2.81
CA LYS A 45 2.63 3.63 -2.98
C LYS A 45 3.37 3.80 -1.65
N ARG A 46 2.67 3.79 -0.52
CA ARG A 46 3.26 4.03 0.80
C ARG A 46 3.53 2.72 1.52
N HIS A 47 4.66 2.69 2.22
CA HIS A 47 5.08 1.57 3.04
C HIS A 47 5.12 2.02 4.49
N ASN A 48 4.11 1.62 5.25
CA ASN A 48 4.04 1.90 6.67
C ASN A 48 4.28 0.60 7.45
N ILE A 49 4.86 0.73 8.64
CA ILE A 49 5.24 -0.40 9.49
C ILE A 49 4.42 -0.33 10.77
N VAL A 50 3.92 -1.48 11.22
CA VAL A 50 3.36 -1.67 12.55
C VAL A 50 4.32 -2.53 13.35
N VAL A 51 4.62 -2.13 14.58
CA VAL A 51 5.39 -2.94 15.53
C VAL A 51 4.38 -3.69 16.39
N PHE A 52 4.50 -5.01 16.44
CA PHE A 52 3.61 -5.89 17.19
C PHE A 52 4.40 -6.73 18.19
N ALA A 53 3.89 -6.83 19.43
CA ALA A 53 4.43 -7.69 20.45
C ALA A 53 3.30 -8.45 21.16
N ARG A 54 3.49 -9.75 21.35
CA ARG A 54 2.63 -10.59 22.19
C ARG A 54 3.38 -10.91 23.47
N LEU A 55 2.94 -10.32 24.58
CA LEU A 55 3.61 -10.36 25.87
C LEU A 55 2.89 -11.33 26.80
N ARG A 56 3.65 -12.12 27.55
CA ARG A 56 3.11 -13.05 28.56
C ARG A 56 3.63 -12.66 29.94
N SER A 57 2.72 -12.45 30.88
CA SER A 57 3.04 -12.17 32.27
C SER A 57 3.74 -13.37 32.92
N LYS A 58 4.87 -13.12 33.58
CA LYS A 58 5.59 -14.15 34.34
C LYS A 58 4.88 -14.54 35.64
N ARG A 59 4.02 -13.67 36.18
CA ARG A 59 3.36 -13.88 37.48
C ARG A 59 2.10 -14.74 37.39
N ASN A 60 1.24 -14.46 36.41
CA ASN A 60 -0.08 -15.09 36.27
C ASN A 60 -0.31 -15.68 34.88
N GLY A 61 0.68 -15.65 33.97
CA GLY A 61 0.57 -16.25 32.64
C GLY A 61 -0.34 -15.52 31.66
N HIS A 62 -1.00 -14.43 32.07
CA HIS A 62 -1.90 -13.66 31.20
C HIS A 62 -1.13 -13.12 29.99
N VAL A 63 -1.80 -13.12 28.84
CA VAL A 63 -1.25 -12.60 27.60
C VAL A 63 -1.88 -11.26 27.28
N VAL A 64 -1.06 -10.32 26.81
CA VAL A 64 -1.52 -9.06 26.23
C VAL A 64 -0.77 -8.81 24.93
N CYS A 65 -1.51 -8.42 23.90
CA CYS A 65 -0.96 -7.99 22.64
C CYS A 65 -0.84 -6.47 22.62
N VAL A 66 0.29 -5.97 22.15
CA VAL A 66 0.56 -4.53 22.00
C VAL A 66 0.95 -4.27 20.56
N ALA A 67 0.28 -3.32 19.92
CA ALA A 67 0.64 -2.84 18.60
C ALA A 67 0.90 -1.33 18.64
N ASN A 68 1.99 -0.89 18.01
CA ASN A 68 2.29 0.51 17.82
C ASN A 68 2.38 0.82 16.32
N TYR A 69 1.58 1.78 15.86
CA TYR A 69 1.47 2.12 14.46
C TYR A 69 1.65 3.61 14.23
N HIS A 70 2.67 4.00 13.44
CA HIS A 70 2.84 5.38 13.00
C HIS A 70 2.02 5.61 11.72
N MET A 71 0.99 6.44 11.80
CA MET A 71 0.15 6.82 10.67
C MET A 71 0.97 7.59 9.61
N PRO A 72 0.62 7.49 8.31
CA PRO A 72 1.26 8.32 7.30
C PRO A 72 0.84 9.79 7.48
N CYS A 73 1.79 10.72 7.43
CA CYS A 73 1.53 12.17 7.52
C CYS A 73 0.85 12.71 6.25
N ALA A 74 -0.39 12.30 6.01
CA ALA A 74 -1.22 12.67 4.87
C ALA A 74 -2.64 13.05 5.34
N TYR A 75 -2.72 13.93 6.34
CA TYR A 75 -3.98 14.33 6.99
C TYR A 75 -4.99 14.93 6.01
N MET A 76 -4.51 15.59 4.94
CA MET A 76 -5.35 16.10 3.84
C MET A 76 -5.99 15.01 2.97
N GLN A 77 -5.56 13.75 3.13
CA GLN A 77 -6.09 12.59 2.40
C GLN A 77 -6.63 11.56 3.39
N GLN A 78 -7.74 11.88 4.05
CA GLN A 78 -8.37 11.03 5.06
C GLN A 78 -8.67 9.60 4.56
N GLY A 79 -9.07 9.44 3.29
CA GLY A 79 -9.29 8.12 2.71
C GLY A 79 -8.04 7.23 2.73
N LEU A 80 -6.85 7.80 2.53
CA LEU A 80 -5.59 7.07 2.61
C LEU A 80 -5.35 6.58 4.04
N MET A 81 -5.57 7.47 5.00
CA MET A 81 -5.44 7.17 6.42
C MET A 81 -6.34 6.00 6.83
N VAL A 82 -7.61 6.03 6.43
CA VAL A 82 -8.57 4.96 6.71
C VAL A 82 -8.11 3.63 6.11
N ILE A 83 -7.67 3.60 4.85
CA ILE A 83 -7.18 2.36 4.20
C ILE A 83 -6.02 1.75 4.99
N HIS A 84 -5.04 2.56 5.36
CA HIS A 84 -3.89 2.08 6.13
C HIS A 84 -4.28 1.57 7.51
N LEU A 85 -5.11 2.31 8.25
CA LEU A 85 -5.56 1.92 9.58
C LEU A 85 -6.38 0.61 9.52
N SER A 86 -7.31 0.49 8.56
CA SER A 86 -8.11 -0.73 8.39
C SER A 86 -7.25 -1.96 8.10
N LEU A 87 -6.21 -1.82 7.27
CA LEU A 87 -5.28 -2.92 6.97
C LEU A 87 -4.47 -3.32 8.21
N VAL A 88 -3.98 -2.34 8.97
CA VAL A 88 -3.21 -2.60 10.18
C VAL A 88 -4.07 -3.24 11.26
N VAL A 89 -5.26 -2.71 11.54
CA VAL A 89 -6.18 -3.27 12.53
C VAL A 89 -6.54 -4.72 12.17
N LYS A 90 -6.90 -4.98 10.91
CA LYS A 90 -7.17 -6.34 10.44
C LYS A 90 -5.99 -7.29 10.66
N GLN A 91 -4.78 -6.84 10.34
CA GLN A 91 -3.58 -7.65 10.50
C GLN A 91 -3.27 -7.90 11.98
N VAL A 92 -3.37 -6.89 12.83
CA VAL A 92 -3.12 -7.01 14.27
C VAL A 92 -4.17 -7.88 14.94
N GLN A 93 -5.45 -7.74 14.60
CA GLN A 93 -6.51 -8.63 15.08
C GLN A 93 -6.22 -10.09 14.74
N LYS A 94 -5.77 -10.37 13.50
CA LYS A 94 -5.35 -11.71 13.09
C LYS A 94 -4.18 -12.25 13.92
N LEU A 95 -3.23 -11.39 14.30
CA LEU A 95 -2.07 -11.76 15.11
C LEU A 95 -2.42 -11.97 16.60
N CYS A 96 -3.41 -11.24 17.12
CA CYS A 96 -3.87 -11.37 18.51
C CYS A 96 -4.75 -12.61 18.72
N GLY A 97 -5.55 -12.99 17.73
CA GLY A 97 -6.58 -14.00 17.92
C GLY A 97 -7.63 -13.50 18.92
N GLU A 98 -7.77 -14.21 20.04
CA GLU A 98 -8.69 -13.85 21.14
C GLU A 98 -7.99 -13.11 22.30
N ASP A 99 -6.66 -12.94 22.24
CA ASP A 99 -5.92 -12.24 23.28
C ASP A 99 -6.25 -10.73 23.29
N PRO A 100 -6.29 -10.08 24.47
CA PRO A 100 -6.59 -8.65 24.57
C PRO A 100 -5.51 -7.80 23.89
N LEU A 101 -5.95 -6.81 23.11
CA LEU A 101 -5.10 -5.92 22.33
C LEU A 101 -5.11 -4.48 22.89
N VAL A 102 -3.91 -3.94 23.10
CA VAL A 102 -3.68 -2.49 23.27
C VAL A 102 -3.11 -1.95 21.96
N PHE A 103 -3.82 -1.02 21.33
CA PHE A 103 -3.42 -0.40 20.07
C PHE A 103 -3.00 1.06 20.31
N CYS A 104 -1.74 1.37 20.04
CA CYS A 104 -1.16 2.70 20.16
C CYS A 104 -0.91 3.28 18.77
N ALA A 105 -1.30 4.53 18.55
CA ALA A 105 -0.97 5.29 17.35
C ALA A 105 -0.82 6.77 17.72
N PRO A 106 0.31 7.43 17.38
CA PRO A 106 0.47 8.88 17.46
C PRO A 106 -0.22 9.61 16.29
#